data_AF-A0A1H0NE90-F1
#
_entry.id   AF-A0A1H0NE90-F1
#
_cell.length_a   1.000
_cell.length_b   1.000
_cell.length_c   1.000
_cell.angle_alpha   90.00
_cell.angle_beta   90.00
_cell.angle_gamma   90.00
#
_symmetry.space_group_name_H-M   'P 1'
#
loop_
_entity.id
_entity.type
_entity.pdbx_description
1 polymer ?
#
loop_
_entity_poly.entity_id
_entity_poly.type
_entity_poly.pdbx_seq_one_letter_code
_entity_poly.pdbx_strand_id
1 'polypeptide(L)'
;MSDDPVADSGESARPETGEPQRPVLRVERGRPDDVEVAALAAALTGLAAASSDGGATERPARMSLWGDRAAALRYPGGRRPLRPGPNAWRASALPL
;
A
#
# COMPACT_ATOMS: atom_id res chain seq x y z
N MET A 1 -28.77 -21.71 -56.99
CA MET A 1 -29.00 -21.01 -55.70
C MET A 1 -28.60 -21.95 -54.59
N SER A 2 -27.35 -21.86 -54.15
CA SER A 2 -26.85 -22.17 -52.80
C SER A 2 -25.33 -22.28 -52.90
N ASP A 3 -24.68 -21.14 -52.72
CA ASP A 3 -23.31 -21.03 -52.26
C ASP A 3 -23.39 -20.09 -51.06
N ASP A 4 -23.04 -20.58 -49.88
CA ASP A 4 -22.06 -19.96 -49.00
C ASP A 4 -21.88 -20.79 -47.71
N PRO A 5 -20.64 -21.08 -47.28
CA PRO A 5 -20.34 -21.74 -46.02
C PRO A 5 -20.34 -20.73 -44.86
N VAL A 6 -21.14 -20.99 -43.82
CA VAL A 6 -21.03 -20.25 -42.55
C VAL A 6 -19.82 -20.77 -41.78
N ALA A 7 -18.71 -20.04 -41.89
CA ALA A 7 -17.73 -19.96 -40.82
C ALA A 7 -18.28 -19.04 -39.72
N ASP A 8 -18.50 -19.56 -38.52
CA ASP A 8 -18.46 -18.73 -37.31
C ASP A 8 -17.30 -19.22 -36.44
N SER A 9 -16.16 -18.63 -36.72
CA SER A 9 -14.95 -18.68 -35.90
C SER A 9 -15.20 -17.85 -34.64
N GLY A 10 -15.83 -18.45 -33.64
CA GLY A 10 -15.75 -18.00 -32.25
C GLY A 10 -14.60 -18.72 -31.56
N GLU A 11 -13.36 -18.39 -31.98
CA GLU A 11 -12.12 -18.70 -31.27
C GLU A 11 -12.37 -18.46 -29.77
N SER A 12 -12.50 -19.55 -29.03
CA SER A 12 -12.57 -19.52 -27.57
C SER A 12 -11.23 -18.96 -27.12
N ALA A 13 -11.16 -17.63 -26.98
CA ALA A 13 -9.98 -16.88 -26.61
C ALA A 13 -9.41 -17.55 -25.36
N ARG A 14 -8.36 -18.34 -25.57
CA ARG A 14 -7.53 -18.84 -24.48
C ARG A 14 -7.08 -17.59 -23.75
N PRO A 15 -7.19 -17.53 -22.40
CA PRO A 15 -6.69 -16.38 -21.68
C PRO A 15 -5.25 -16.16 -22.10
N GLU A 16 -5.04 -14.99 -22.69
CA GLU A 16 -3.77 -14.50 -23.19
C GLU A 16 -2.79 -14.63 -22.02
N THR A 17 -1.83 -15.55 -22.12
CA THR A 17 -0.89 -15.84 -21.04
C THR A 17 0.12 -14.69 -20.95
N GLY A 18 -0.33 -13.52 -20.52
CA GLY A 18 0.52 -12.46 -20.05
C GLY A 18 1.25 -12.97 -18.80
N GLU A 19 2.58 -12.82 -18.79
CA GLU A 19 3.42 -13.05 -17.61
C GLU A 19 2.71 -12.49 -16.36
N PRO A 20 2.56 -13.28 -15.29
CA PRO A 20 1.80 -12.86 -14.12
C PRO A 20 2.47 -11.63 -13.50
N GLN A 21 1.88 -10.45 -13.76
CA GLN A 21 2.34 -9.20 -13.19
C GLN A 21 2.20 -9.28 -11.67
N ARG A 22 3.28 -8.92 -10.96
CA ARG A 22 3.30 -8.95 -9.51
C ARG A 22 2.23 -7.98 -8.99
N PRO A 23 1.27 -8.44 -8.15
CA PRO A 23 0.17 -7.60 -7.71
C PRO A 23 0.68 -6.45 -6.85
N VAL A 24 0.14 -5.24 -7.08
CA VAL A 24 0.51 -4.02 -6.33
C VAL A 24 -0.01 -4.07 -4.89
N LEU A 25 -1.12 -4.77 -4.64
CA LEU A 25 -1.72 -4.99 -3.32
C LEU A 25 -2.00 -6.49 -3.14
N ARG A 26 -1.72 -7.02 -1.95
CA ARG A 26 -2.05 -8.39 -1.56
C ARG A 26 -2.82 -8.42 -0.24
N VAL A 27 -3.93 -9.14 -0.23
CA VAL A 27 -4.70 -9.43 0.99
C VAL A 27 -4.06 -10.61 1.71
N GLU A 28 -3.50 -10.36 2.90
CA GLU A 28 -2.86 -11.41 3.71
C GLU A 28 -3.87 -12.15 4.61
N ARG A 29 -4.99 -11.50 4.97
CA ARG A 29 -6.07 -12.08 5.80
C ARG A 29 -7.43 -11.49 5.45
N GLY A 30 -8.50 -12.27 5.63
CA GLY A 30 -9.88 -11.88 5.35
C GLY A 30 -10.31 -12.15 3.91
N ARG A 31 -11.58 -11.85 3.60
CA ARG A 31 -12.15 -11.96 2.24
C ARG A 31 -12.97 -10.68 1.97
N PRO A 32 -12.30 -9.56 1.64
CA PRO A 32 -13.00 -8.31 1.37
C PRO A 32 -13.87 -8.45 0.12
N ASP A 33 -14.96 -7.70 0.07
CA ASP A 33 -15.77 -7.59 -1.13
C ASP A 33 -15.20 -6.54 -2.11
N ASP A 34 -15.76 -6.51 -3.32
CA ASP A 34 -15.28 -5.61 -4.39
C ASP A 34 -15.44 -4.13 -4.03
N VAL A 35 -16.46 -3.80 -3.21
CA VAL A 35 -16.72 -2.42 -2.77
C VAL A 35 -15.64 -1.97 -1.80
N GLU A 36 -15.26 -2.83 -0.86
CA GLU A 36 -14.18 -2.55 0.10
C GLU A 36 -12.83 -2.39 -0.61
N VAL A 37 -12.54 -3.24 -1.61
CA VAL A 37 -11.31 -3.13 -2.42
C VAL A 37 -11.30 -1.83 -3.22
N ALA A 38 -12.42 -1.45 -3.83
CA ALA A 38 -12.55 -0.19 -4.56
C ALA A 38 -12.39 1.03 -3.64
N ALA A 39 -12.99 1.00 -2.45
CA ALA A 39 -12.87 2.05 -1.46
C ALA A 39 -11.41 2.26 -1.02
N LEU A 40 -10.66 1.17 -0.79
CA LEU A 40 -9.25 1.23 -0.47
C LEU A 40 -8.42 1.84 -1.61
N ALA A 41 -8.64 1.40 -2.84
CA ALA A 41 -7.94 1.94 -4.01
C ALA A 41 -8.22 3.44 -4.21
N ALA A 42 -9.47 3.87 -4.03
CA ALA A 42 -9.88 5.27 -4.10
C ALA A 42 -9.19 6.12 -3.02
N ALA A 43 -9.13 5.62 -1.78
CA ALA A 43 -8.46 6.30 -0.67
C ALA A 43 -6.96 6.49 -0.94
N LEU A 44 -6.27 5.45 -1.42
CA LEU A 44 -4.84 5.51 -1.76
C LEU A 44 -4.57 6.51 -2.90
N THR A 45 -5.43 6.49 -3.93
CA THR A 45 -5.31 7.40 -5.08
C THR A 45 -5.56 8.85 -4.66
N GLY A 46 -6.58 9.10 -3.83
CA GLY A 46 -6.88 10.43 -3.30
C GLY A 46 -5.74 10.99 -2.45
N LEU A 47 -5.12 10.17 -1.60
CA LEU A 47 -3.96 10.57 -0.80
C LEU A 47 -2.74 10.92 -1.68
N ALA A 48 -2.50 10.12 -2.72
CA ALA A 48 -1.42 10.38 -3.67
C ALA A 48 -1.64 11.70 -4.42
N ALA A 49 -2.85 11.95 -4.91
CA ALA A 49 -3.21 13.19 -5.58
C ALA A 49 -3.04 14.43 -4.67
N ALA A 50 -3.53 14.35 -3.43
CA ALA A 50 -3.38 15.44 -2.45
C ALA A 50 -1.91 15.73 -2.09
N SER A 51 -1.03 14.74 -2.22
CA SER A 51 0.41 14.91 -1.97
C SER A 51 1.15 15.56 -3.15
N SER A 52 0.59 15.52 -4.35
CA SER A 52 1.19 16.11 -5.57
C SER A 52 0.98 17.62 -5.68
N ASP A 53 -0.01 18.20 -5.01
CA ASP A 53 -0.32 19.64 -5.07
C ASP A 53 0.64 20.52 -4.23
N GLY A 54 1.50 19.90 -3.42
CA GLY A 54 2.52 20.59 -2.65
C GLY A 54 3.78 20.79 -3.48
N GLY A 55 3.91 21.94 -4.16
CA GLY A 55 5.18 22.39 -4.73
C GLY A 55 6.30 22.18 -3.71
N ALA A 56 7.22 21.27 -4.03
CA ALA A 56 8.28 20.83 -3.15
C ALA A 56 9.26 21.99 -2.91
N THR A 57 8.95 22.85 -1.95
CA THR A 57 10.03 23.45 -1.17
C THR A 57 10.71 22.28 -0.50
N GLU A 58 11.99 22.08 -0.81
CA GLU A 58 12.85 21.10 -0.17
C GLU A 58 12.98 21.47 1.31
N ARG A 59 11.92 21.20 2.07
CA ARG A 59 11.95 21.27 3.50
C ARG A 59 12.88 20.14 3.91
N PRO A 60 13.96 20.40 4.65
CA PRO A 60 14.88 19.36 5.06
C PRO A 60 14.06 18.23 5.65
N ALA A 61 14.23 17.03 5.08
CA ALA A 61 13.51 15.85 5.50
C ALA A 61 13.67 15.78 7.02
N ARG A 62 12.56 15.94 7.76
CA ARG A 62 12.61 15.83 9.21
C ARG A 62 13.25 14.47 9.48
N MET A 63 14.37 14.45 10.19
CA MET A 63 15.02 13.19 10.55
C MET A 63 13.95 12.34 11.21
N SER A 64 13.61 11.24 10.52
CA SER A 64 12.66 10.29 11.07
C SER A 64 13.23 9.84 12.41
N LEU A 65 12.41 9.83 13.45
CA LEU A 65 12.81 9.26 14.74
C LEU A 65 13.16 7.76 14.60
N TRP A 66 12.85 7.14 13.46
CA TRP A 66 13.35 5.83 13.03
C TRP A 66 14.83 5.76 12.67
N GLY A 67 15.44 6.87 12.27
CA GLY A 67 16.87 6.97 11.99
C GLY A 67 17.70 7.47 13.18
N ASP A 68 17.07 7.76 14.34
CA ASP A 68 17.78 8.26 15.51
C ASP A 68 18.68 7.16 16.12
N ARG A 69 20.00 7.35 16.01
CA ARG A 69 21.00 6.47 16.64
C ARG A 69 20.82 6.36 18.15
N ALA A 70 20.36 7.41 18.83
CA ALA A 70 20.10 7.38 20.26
C ALA A 70 18.92 6.47 20.62
N ALA A 71 17.91 6.34 19.73
CA ALA A 71 16.83 5.38 19.88
C ALA A 71 17.29 3.92 19.65
N ALA A 72 18.33 3.72 18.82
CA ALA A 72 18.94 2.40 18.60
C ALA A 72 19.88 1.97 19.75
N LEU A 73 20.40 2.92 20.53
CA LEU A 73 21.22 2.64 21.70
C LEU A 73 20.33 2.17 22.84
N ARG A 74 20.48 0.91 23.24
CA ARG A 74 19.84 0.43 24.47
C ARG A 74 20.39 1.25 25.64
N TYR A 75 19.49 1.83 26.44
CA TYR A 75 19.86 2.38 27.74
C TYR A 75 20.57 1.27 28.55
N PRO A 76 21.52 1.58 29.46
CA PRO A 76 22.26 0.56 30.22
C PRO A 76 21.39 -0.40 31.07
N GLY A 77 20.06 -0.23 31.09
CA GLY A 77 19.08 -1.14 31.70
C GLY A 77 18.07 -1.78 30.72
N GLY A 78 18.27 -1.71 29.40
CA GLY A 78 17.38 -2.30 28.39
C GLY A 78 16.54 -1.26 27.62
N ARG A 79 15.32 -1.66 27.21
CA ARG A 79 14.39 -0.77 26.50
C ARG A 79 13.83 0.28 27.44
N ARG A 80 13.75 1.54 27.00
CA ARG A 80 13.03 2.58 27.75
C ARG A 80 11.57 2.13 27.88
N PRO A 81 11.03 1.99 29.11
CA PRO A 81 9.65 1.57 29.27
C PRO A 81 8.71 2.57 28.63
N LEU A 82 7.83 2.11 27.74
CA LEU A 82 6.66 2.87 27.31
C LEU A 82 5.86 3.24 28.56
N ARG A 83 5.76 4.53 28.87
CA ARG A 83 4.93 5.03 29.98
C ARG A 83 3.49 5.14 29.47
N PRO A 84 2.55 4.30 29.94
CA PRO A 84 1.15 4.46 29.56
C PRO A 84 0.60 5.78 30.09
N GLY A 85 -0.24 6.45 29.30
CA GLY A 85 -0.86 7.73 29.64
C GLY A 85 -1.70 8.30 28.48
N PRO A 86 -2.48 9.36 28.72
CA PRO A 86 -3.20 10.06 27.65
C PRO A 86 -2.23 10.46 26.53
N ASN A 87 -2.60 10.18 25.28
CA ASN A 87 -1.77 10.38 24.09
C ASN A 87 -0.53 9.45 23.95
N ALA A 88 -0.32 8.46 24.84
CA ALA A 88 0.82 7.54 24.72
C ALA A 88 0.81 6.73 23.40
N TRP A 89 -0.36 6.51 22.80
CA TRP A 89 -0.52 5.89 21.47
C TRP A 89 0.18 6.68 20.34
N ARG A 90 0.48 7.96 20.54
CA ARG A 90 1.26 8.74 19.57
C ARG A 90 2.71 8.26 19.48
N ALA A 91 3.21 7.60 20.52
CA ALA A 91 4.55 7.03 20.55
C ALA A 91 4.62 5.60 19.96
N SER A 92 3.50 4.91 19.72
CA SER A 92 3.52 3.57 19.11
C SER A 92 4.01 3.55 17.66
N ALA A 93 4.01 4.70 16.98
CA ALA A 93 4.57 4.86 15.65
C ALA A 93 6.07 5.24 15.65
N LEU A 94 6.69 5.35 16.83
CA LEU A 94 8.13 5.54 16.99
C LEU A 94 8.80 4.18 17.23
N PRO A 95 10.05 3.98 16.78
CA PRO A 95 10.81 2.80 17.17
C PRO A 95 11.10 2.81 18.67
N LEU A 96 11.02 1.62 19.27
CA LEU A 96 11.37 1.33 20.66
C LEU A 96 12.87 1.08 20.88
#